data_AF-A0A3B9BRG9-F1
#
_entry.id   AF-A0A3B9BRG9-F1
#
_cell.length_a   1.000
_cell.length_b   1.000
_cell.length_c   1.000
_cell.angle_alpha   90.00
_cell.angle_beta   90.00
_cell.angle_gamma   90.00
#
_symmetry.space_group_name_H-M   'P 1'
#
loop_
_entity.id
_entity.type
_entity.pdbx_description
1 polymer ?
#
loop_
_entity_poly.entity_id
_entity_poly.type
_entity_poly.pdbx_seq_one_letter_code
_entity_poly.pdbx_strand_id
1 'polypeptide(L)'
;QGLVTLTDGSAITAQLIIAADGRNSPIREMAGIGVKTWRYGQKGMVFTVSHTKPHENVSTEIHRTGGPFTLVPLPDCDGSPQSAIVWMETGPETARLMDLSDTNFAREATARSCGVVGPLTLTSQRAVWPIISQKADRLTSERTALIAEAAHVMPPIGAQGLNMSLTDIQTLVELSDEHELGSEQMLTAYERARKTDVSIRLQGVDLLNRASLTADPKLRVLRLKGLQFLHGSITARKLAMRAGLGS
;
A
#
# COMPACT_ATOMS: atom_id res chain seq x y z
N GLN A 1 15.25 29.86 0.21
CA GLN A 1 14.23 29.31 -0.72
C GLN A 1 14.78 28.03 -1.31
N GLY A 2 13.95 27.07 -1.69
CA GLY A 2 14.38 25.89 -2.45
C GLY A 2 14.47 26.23 -3.94
N LEU A 3 15.47 25.68 -4.63
CA LEU A 3 15.66 25.84 -6.08
C LEU A 3 15.57 24.47 -6.75
N VAL A 4 14.72 24.35 -7.75
CA VAL A 4 14.56 23.13 -8.56
C VAL A 4 14.96 23.45 -10.00
N THR A 5 15.87 22.67 -10.57
CA THR A 5 16.22 22.76 -12.00
C THR A 5 15.48 21.67 -12.75
N LEU A 6 14.75 22.05 -13.79
CA LEU A 6 14.01 21.14 -14.66
C LEU A 6 14.91 20.55 -15.75
N THR A 7 14.45 19.51 -16.41
CA THR A 7 15.21 18.81 -17.48
C THR A 7 15.46 19.68 -18.72
N ASP A 8 14.68 20.75 -18.90
CA ASP A 8 14.90 21.74 -19.97
C ASP A 8 15.91 22.84 -19.58
N GLY A 9 16.48 22.76 -18.38
CA GLY A 9 17.43 23.72 -17.83
C GLY A 9 16.79 24.95 -17.17
N SER A 10 15.46 25.09 -17.20
CA SER A 10 14.77 26.14 -16.47
C SER A 10 14.81 25.91 -14.96
N ALA A 11 14.68 26.97 -14.17
CA ALA A 11 14.76 26.90 -12.72
C ALA A 11 13.53 27.53 -12.05
N ILE A 12 13.04 26.87 -11.00
CA ILE A 12 11.89 27.31 -10.19
C ILE A 12 12.36 27.49 -8.75
N THR A 13 12.09 28.67 -8.19
CA THR A 13 12.27 28.94 -6.76
C THR A 13 10.96 28.75 -6.01
N ALA A 14 11.01 28.03 -4.89
CA ALA A 14 9.85 27.81 -4.02
C ALA A 14 10.20 28.05 -2.55
N GLN A 15 9.20 28.33 -1.73
CA GLN A 15 9.40 28.44 -0.27
C GLN A 15 9.67 27.06 0.35
N LEU A 16 8.93 26.05 -0.14
CA LEU A 16 8.97 24.64 0.25
C LEU A 16 8.91 23.75 -0.99
N ILE A 17 9.70 22.68 -1.01
CA ILE A 17 9.64 21.58 -1.98
C ILE A 17 8.94 20.39 -1.31
N ILE A 18 7.98 19.77 -2.00
CA ILE A 18 7.32 18.54 -1.53
C ILE A 18 7.71 17.40 -2.47
N ALA A 19 8.46 16.43 -1.95
CA ALA A 19 8.81 15.22 -2.66
C ALA A 19 7.64 14.22 -2.61
N ALA A 20 6.94 14.09 -3.73
CA ALA A 20 5.81 13.18 -3.95
C ALA A 20 6.00 12.31 -5.21
N ASP A 21 7.27 12.08 -5.55
CA ASP A 21 7.79 11.51 -6.81
C ASP A 21 8.05 9.99 -6.72
N GLY A 22 7.34 9.31 -5.83
CA GLY A 22 7.31 7.85 -5.75
C GLY A 22 8.46 7.22 -4.95
N ARG A 23 8.45 5.88 -4.87
CA ARG A 23 9.41 5.12 -4.05
C ARG A 23 10.89 5.34 -4.39
N ASN A 24 11.19 5.68 -5.64
CA ASN A 24 12.54 5.98 -6.14
C ASN A 24 12.74 7.49 -6.28
N SER A 25 12.20 8.28 -5.34
CA SER A 25 12.25 9.74 -5.30
C SER A 25 13.65 10.30 -5.59
N PRO A 26 13.89 10.93 -6.75
CA PRO A 26 15.12 11.69 -6.99
C PRO A 26 15.30 12.84 -6.01
N ILE A 27 14.22 13.51 -5.57
CA ILE A 27 14.32 14.61 -4.61
C ILE A 27 14.87 14.12 -3.27
N ARG A 28 14.40 12.96 -2.77
CA ARG A 28 14.92 12.33 -1.55
C ARG A 28 16.42 12.01 -1.68
N GLU A 29 16.82 11.46 -2.82
CA GLU A 29 18.22 11.12 -3.08
C GLU A 29 19.11 12.37 -3.12
N MET A 30 18.67 13.42 -3.81
CA MET A 30 19.36 14.72 -3.85
C MET A 30 19.45 15.37 -2.46
N ALA A 31 18.44 15.19 -1.61
CA ALA A 31 18.45 15.65 -0.22
C ALA A 31 19.35 14.82 0.71
N GLY A 32 20.01 13.76 0.20
CA GLY A 32 20.88 12.89 0.99
C GLY A 32 20.12 12.09 2.05
N ILE A 33 18.86 11.74 1.79
CA ILE A 33 18.03 10.97 2.71
C ILE A 33 18.02 9.50 2.27
N GLY A 34 18.60 8.64 3.11
CA GLY A 34 18.61 7.20 2.91
C GLY A 34 17.24 6.55 3.10
N VAL A 35 17.12 5.32 2.62
CA VAL A 35 15.92 4.48 2.82
C VAL A 35 16.30 3.09 3.31
N LYS A 36 15.52 2.59 4.26
CA LYS A 36 15.53 1.19 4.65
C LYS A 36 14.44 0.44 3.90
N THR A 37 14.82 -0.61 3.19
CA THR A 37 13.89 -1.46 2.42
C THR A 37 13.84 -2.87 2.98
N TRP A 38 12.64 -3.38 3.21
CA TRP A 38 12.37 -4.77 3.56
C TRP A 38 11.73 -5.46 2.37
N ARG A 39 12.24 -6.64 2.02
CA ARG A 39 11.74 -7.46 0.90
C ARG A 39 11.16 -8.75 1.46
N TYR A 40 9.95 -9.09 1.02
CA TYR A 40 9.21 -10.24 1.54
C TYR A 40 9.31 -11.50 0.67
N GLY A 41 9.95 -11.41 -0.50
CA GLY A 41 9.93 -12.50 -1.50
C GLY A 41 8.55 -12.72 -2.13
N GLN A 42 7.63 -11.78 -1.94
CA GLN A 42 6.30 -11.76 -2.55
C GLN A 42 6.23 -10.77 -3.71
N LYS A 43 5.32 -11.05 -4.63
CA LYS A 43 4.92 -10.14 -5.70
C LYS A 43 3.40 -9.97 -5.68
N GLY A 44 2.94 -8.79 -6.07
CA GLY A 44 1.54 -8.48 -6.30
C GLY A 44 1.26 -8.47 -7.79
N MET A 45 0.40 -9.37 -8.24
CA MET A 45 -0.17 -9.31 -9.58
C MET A 45 -1.38 -8.37 -9.56
N VAL A 46 -1.43 -7.45 -10.53
CA VAL A 46 -2.51 -6.48 -10.66
C VAL A 46 -3.12 -6.61 -12.05
N PHE A 47 -4.44 -6.73 -12.11
CA PHE A 47 -5.19 -6.90 -13.35
C PHE A 47 -6.67 -6.58 -13.10
N THR A 48 -7.44 -6.31 -14.15
CA THR A 48 -8.90 -6.15 -14.05
C THR A 48 -9.61 -7.37 -14.62
N VAL A 49 -10.79 -7.65 -14.08
CA VAL A 49 -11.64 -8.74 -14.52
C VAL A 49 -13.09 -8.28 -14.67
N SER A 50 -13.78 -8.88 -15.63
CA SER A 50 -15.24 -8.95 -15.65
C SER A 50 -15.71 -10.25 -14.99
N HIS A 51 -16.91 -10.23 -14.43
CA HIS A 51 -17.51 -11.38 -13.75
C HIS A 51 -19.04 -11.33 -13.78
N THR A 52 -19.69 -12.41 -13.33
CA THR A 52 -21.13 -12.63 -13.57
C THR A 52 -22.04 -12.20 -12.43
N LYS A 53 -21.51 -11.96 -11.22
CA LYS A 53 -22.31 -11.55 -10.07
C LYS A 53 -21.91 -10.14 -9.63
N PRO A 54 -22.85 -9.25 -9.35
CA PRO A 54 -22.50 -7.91 -8.87
C PRO A 54 -21.68 -8.01 -7.58
N HIS A 55 -20.66 -7.17 -7.46
CA HIS A 55 -19.89 -7.03 -6.22
C HIS A 55 -20.58 -6.14 -5.19
N GLU A 56 -21.72 -5.53 -5.52
CA GLU A 56 -22.53 -4.69 -4.61
C GLU A 56 -21.75 -3.53 -3.95
N ASN A 57 -20.75 -3.00 -4.67
CA ASN A 57 -19.76 -2.05 -4.16
C ASN A 57 -19.01 -2.51 -2.89
N VAL A 58 -18.89 -3.83 -2.67
CA VAL A 58 -18.14 -4.43 -1.56
C VAL A 58 -16.76 -4.89 -2.02
N SER A 59 -15.72 -4.36 -1.37
CA SER A 59 -14.35 -4.89 -1.51
C SER A 59 -14.22 -6.20 -0.73
N THR A 60 -13.76 -7.26 -1.40
CA THR A 60 -13.65 -8.60 -0.81
C THR A 60 -12.22 -9.09 -0.84
N GLU A 61 -11.67 -9.46 0.32
CA GLU A 61 -10.30 -9.96 0.44
C GLU A 61 -10.28 -11.43 0.90
N ILE A 62 -9.77 -12.32 0.03
CA ILE A 62 -9.61 -13.74 0.32
C ILE A 62 -8.19 -14.01 0.79
N HIS A 63 -8.07 -14.58 1.99
CA HIS A 63 -6.78 -14.96 2.56
C HIS A 63 -6.49 -16.45 2.39
N ARG A 64 -5.45 -16.79 1.63
CA ARG A 64 -4.92 -18.16 1.48
C ARG A 64 -3.39 -18.14 1.60
N THR A 65 -2.78 -19.32 1.62
CA THR A 65 -1.32 -19.44 1.55
C THR A 65 -0.80 -18.64 0.35
N GLY A 66 0.31 -17.92 0.57
CA GLY A 66 0.93 -17.06 -0.44
C GLY A 66 0.59 -15.57 -0.33
N GLY A 67 -0.59 -15.22 0.20
CA GLY A 67 -1.00 -13.84 0.42
C GLY A 67 -2.49 -13.57 0.18
N PRO A 68 -2.96 -12.32 0.36
CA PRO A 68 -4.32 -11.93 0.03
C PRO A 68 -4.61 -11.92 -1.48
N PHE A 69 -5.88 -12.14 -1.82
CA PHE A 69 -6.46 -11.87 -3.13
C PHE A 69 -7.62 -10.90 -2.93
N THR A 70 -7.47 -9.67 -3.39
CA THR A 70 -8.41 -8.57 -3.12
C THR A 70 -9.15 -8.20 -4.38
N LEU A 71 -10.49 -8.27 -4.33
CA LEU A 71 -11.39 -7.75 -5.36
C LEU A 71 -11.86 -6.35 -4.98
N VAL A 72 -11.51 -5.36 -5.79
CA VAL A 72 -11.91 -3.97 -5.62
C VAL A 72 -12.99 -3.64 -6.66
N PRO A 73 -14.20 -3.23 -6.24
CA PRO A 73 -15.27 -2.78 -7.14
C PRO A 73 -14.80 -1.72 -8.14
N LEU A 74 -15.17 -1.90 -9.41
CA LEU A 74 -15.04 -0.88 -10.45
C LEU A 74 -16.44 -0.60 -11.03
N PRO A 75 -16.63 0.54 -11.72
CA PRO A 75 -17.85 0.75 -12.49
C PRO A 75 -18.06 -0.38 -13.52
N ASP A 76 -19.32 -0.80 -13.68
CA ASP A 76 -19.70 -1.78 -14.69
C ASP A 76 -19.31 -1.29 -16.09
N CYS A 77 -18.95 -2.24 -16.96
CA CYS A 77 -18.61 -1.99 -18.35
C CYS A 77 -19.50 -2.86 -19.24
N ASP A 78 -20.22 -2.26 -20.18
CA ASP A 78 -21.17 -2.93 -21.08
C ASP A 78 -22.18 -3.84 -20.35
N GLY A 79 -22.65 -3.39 -19.18
CA GLY A 79 -23.59 -4.14 -18.33
C GLY A 79 -22.98 -5.34 -17.60
N SER A 80 -21.65 -5.52 -17.66
CA SER A 80 -20.93 -6.55 -16.92
C SER A 80 -20.18 -5.94 -15.73
N PRO A 81 -20.39 -6.48 -14.51
CA PRO A 81 -19.64 -6.08 -13.33
C PRO A 81 -18.12 -6.22 -13.51
N GLN A 82 -17.37 -5.24 -13.00
CA GLN A 82 -15.92 -5.18 -13.12
C GLN A 82 -15.24 -5.16 -11.76
N SER A 83 -14.03 -5.70 -11.66
CA SER A 83 -13.21 -5.54 -10.45
C SER A 83 -11.74 -5.43 -10.79
N ALA A 84 -11.04 -4.53 -10.10
CA ALA A 84 -9.59 -4.54 -10.04
C ALA A 84 -9.15 -5.60 -9.03
N ILE A 85 -8.13 -6.36 -9.39
CA ILE A 85 -7.57 -7.42 -8.57
C ILE A 85 -6.16 -7.04 -8.11
N VAL A 86 -5.89 -7.28 -6.84
CA VAL A 86 -4.53 -7.38 -6.29
C VAL A 86 -4.36 -8.79 -5.74
N TRP A 87 -3.55 -9.61 -6.42
CA TRP A 87 -3.24 -10.98 -5.99
C TRP A 87 -1.79 -11.05 -5.54
N MET A 88 -1.58 -11.17 -4.23
CA MET A 88 -0.26 -11.39 -3.63
C MET A 88 0.09 -12.87 -3.58
N GLU A 89 1.31 -13.18 -4.00
CA GLU A 89 1.82 -14.55 -4.01
C GLU A 89 3.35 -14.58 -3.89
N THR A 90 3.93 -15.75 -3.62
CA THR A 90 5.39 -15.92 -3.61
C THR A 90 5.99 -15.66 -5.00
N GLY A 91 7.24 -15.18 -5.04
CA GLY A 91 7.93 -14.90 -6.30
C GLY A 91 7.92 -16.05 -7.32
N PRO A 92 8.22 -17.31 -6.93
CA PRO A 92 8.17 -18.46 -7.84
C PRO A 92 6.76 -18.74 -8.37
N GLU A 93 5.75 -18.70 -7.51
CA GLU A 93 4.38 -19.00 -7.92
C GLU A 93 3.80 -17.87 -8.79
N THR A 94 4.12 -16.60 -8.50
CA THR A 94 3.83 -15.49 -9.42
C THR A 94 4.47 -15.73 -10.80
N ALA A 95 5.71 -16.20 -10.86
CA ALA A 95 6.36 -16.48 -12.15
C ALA A 95 5.62 -17.59 -12.92
N ARG A 96 5.23 -18.68 -12.25
CA ARG A 96 4.42 -19.74 -12.85
C ARG A 96 3.08 -19.22 -13.37
N LEU A 97 2.38 -18.41 -12.58
CA LEU A 97 1.07 -17.85 -12.94
C LEU A 97 1.18 -16.90 -14.15
N MET A 98 2.22 -16.07 -14.19
CA MET A 98 2.42 -15.12 -15.29
C MET A 98 2.75 -15.79 -16.63
N ASP A 99 3.31 -17.01 -16.60
CA ASP A 99 3.61 -17.81 -17.79
C ASP A 99 2.37 -18.49 -18.39
N LEU A 100 1.25 -18.54 -17.64
CA LEU A 100 0.01 -19.11 -18.13
C LEU A 100 -0.60 -18.25 -19.24
N SER A 101 -1.32 -18.92 -20.15
CA SER A 101 -2.28 -18.25 -21.04
C SER A 101 -3.37 -17.55 -20.23
N ASP A 102 -3.95 -16.50 -20.79
CA ASP A 102 -4.98 -15.70 -20.11
C ASP A 102 -6.17 -16.54 -19.65
N THR A 103 -6.59 -17.53 -20.44
CA THR A 103 -7.66 -18.47 -20.07
C THR A 103 -7.29 -19.32 -18.85
N ASN A 104 -6.07 -19.86 -18.81
CA ASN A 104 -5.62 -20.68 -17.69
C ASN A 104 -5.40 -19.83 -16.42
N PHE A 105 -4.84 -18.63 -16.58
CA PHE A 105 -4.69 -17.66 -15.49
C PHE A 105 -6.05 -17.28 -14.90
N ALA A 106 -7.04 -16.95 -15.74
CA ALA A 106 -8.38 -16.58 -15.31
C ALA A 106 -9.09 -17.72 -14.54
N ARG A 107 -8.88 -18.97 -14.96
CA ARG A 107 -9.36 -20.16 -14.24
C ARG A 107 -8.74 -20.26 -12.84
N GLU A 108 -7.43 -20.04 -12.72
CA GLU A 108 -6.75 -20.05 -11.42
C GLU A 108 -7.16 -18.86 -10.53
N ALA A 109 -7.33 -17.67 -11.12
CA ALA A 109 -7.85 -16.50 -10.42
C ALA A 109 -9.28 -16.74 -9.90
N THR A 110 -10.13 -17.41 -10.69
CA THR A 110 -11.49 -17.81 -10.27
C THR A 110 -11.44 -18.80 -9.10
N ALA A 111 -10.53 -19.77 -9.15
CA ALA A 111 -10.36 -20.71 -8.03
C ALA A 111 -9.82 -19.99 -6.78
N ARG A 112 -8.89 -19.05 -6.95
CA ARG A 112 -8.31 -18.24 -5.87
C ARG A 112 -9.35 -17.34 -5.21
N SER A 113 -10.27 -16.78 -5.99
CA SER A 113 -11.37 -15.94 -5.51
C SER A 113 -12.47 -16.73 -4.80
N CYS A 114 -12.38 -18.06 -4.73
CA CYS A 114 -13.42 -18.95 -4.21
C CYS A 114 -14.77 -18.83 -4.98
N GLY A 115 -14.78 -18.24 -6.18
CA GLY A 115 -15.99 -18.03 -6.97
C GLY A 115 -17.00 -17.06 -6.34
N VAL A 116 -16.57 -16.17 -5.42
CA VAL A 116 -17.47 -15.25 -4.71
C VAL A 116 -18.32 -14.40 -5.65
N VAL A 117 -17.74 -13.96 -6.77
CA VAL A 117 -18.42 -13.20 -7.83
C VAL A 117 -18.63 -14.00 -9.13
N GLY A 118 -18.51 -15.33 -9.05
CA GLY A 118 -18.57 -16.21 -10.22
C GLY A 118 -17.27 -16.29 -11.02
N PRO A 119 -17.32 -16.80 -12.26
CA PRO A 119 -16.16 -16.91 -13.15
C PRO A 119 -15.56 -15.54 -13.48
N LEU A 120 -14.23 -15.45 -13.45
CA LEU A 120 -13.49 -14.23 -13.79
C LEU A 120 -12.99 -14.31 -15.23
N THR A 121 -13.10 -13.21 -15.97
CA THR A 121 -12.50 -13.04 -17.30
C THR A 121 -11.59 -11.83 -17.28
N LEU A 122 -10.34 -11.95 -17.74
CA LEU A 122 -9.41 -10.82 -17.79
C LEU A 122 -9.90 -9.74 -18.75
N THR A 123 -9.87 -8.49 -18.29
CA THR A 123 -10.20 -7.29 -19.10
C THR A 123 -9.03 -6.33 -19.26
N SER A 124 -7.89 -6.63 -18.65
CA SER A 124 -6.62 -5.91 -18.83
C SER A 124 -5.44 -6.85 -18.98
N GLN A 125 -4.29 -6.28 -19.36
CA GLN A 125 -3.01 -6.94 -19.17
C GLN A 125 -2.71 -7.18 -17.68
N ARG A 126 -1.87 -8.19 -17.42
CA ARG A 126 -1.38 -8.54 -16.09
C ARG A 126 -0.11 -7.76 -15.79
N ALA A 127 -0.10 -7.00 -14.70
CA ALA A 127 1.08 -6.31 -14.20
C ALA A 127 1.61 -6.99 -12.94
N VAL A 128 2.92 -6.87 -12.67
CA VAL A 128 3.55 -7.47 -11.49
C VAL A 128 4.42 -6.45 -10.79
N TRP A 129 4.25 -6.34 -9.47
CA TRP A 129 5.00 -5.42 -8.64
C TRP A 129 5.65 -6.16 -7.46
N PRO A 130 6.89 -5.80 -7.07
CA PRO A 130 7.49 -6.36 -5.89
C PRO A 130 6.77 -5.85 -4.64
N ILE A 131 6.43 -6.75 -3.72
CA ILE A 131 5.90 -6.37 -2.41
C ILE A 131 7.08 -6.08 -1.49
N ILE A 132 7.19 -4.81 -1.09
CA ILE A 132 8.25 -4.30 -0.23
C ILE A 132 7.65 -3.39 0.83
N SER A 133 8.38 -3.22 1.93
CA SER A 133 8.23 -2.04 2.78
C SER A 133 9.44 -1.15 2.59
N GLN A 134 9.24 0.16 2.63
CA GLN A 134 10.32 1.14 2.57
C GLN A 134 10.05 2.24 3.58
N LYS A 135 11.11 2.75 4.20
CA LYS A 135 11.05 3.88 5.13
C LYS A 135 12.24 4.79 4.91
N ALA A 136 12.00 6.08 4.70
CA ALA A 136 13.04 7.10 4.71
C ALA A 136 13.60 7.31 6.13
N ASP A 137 14.89 7.57 6.25
CA ASP A 137 15.56 7.76 7.55
C ASP A 137 15.13 9.08 8.23
N ARG A 138 14.78 10.07 7.41
CA ARG A 138 14.21 11.38 7.75
C ARG A 138 13.05 11.69 6.82
N LEU A 139 12.14 12.53 7.26
CA LEU A 139 10.98 12.95 6.46
C LEU A 139 11.17 14.36 5.89
N THR A 140 12.20 15.07 6.31
CA THR A 140 12.50 16.42 5.83
C THR A 140 13.98 16.65 5.60
N SER A 141 14.28 17.68 4.83
CA SER A 141 15.58 18.34 4.69
C SER A 141 15.34 19.85 4.63
N GLU A 142 16.39 20.65 4.45
CA GLU A 142 16.23 22.11 4.31
C GLU A 142 15.20 22.43 3.20
N ARG A 143 14.12 23.12 3.60
CA ARG A 143 13.01 23.52 2.73
C ARG A 143 12.40 22.38 1.89
N THR A 144 12.49 21.15 2.38
CA THR A 144 12.01 19.96 1.66
C THR A 144 11.27 19.01 2.60
N ALA A 145 10.07 18.58 2.22
CA ALA A 145 9.30 17.56 2.92
C ALA A 145 9.03 16.36 2.00
N LEU A 146 9.10 15.14 2.55
CA LEU A 146 8.83 13.89 1.84
C LEU A 146 7.46 13.37 2.24
N ILE A 147 6.62 13.03 1.27
CA ILE A 147 5.29 12.46 1.51
C ILE A 147 5.09 11.16 0.73
N ALA A 148 4.07 10.39 1.11
CA ALA A 148 3.63 9.21 0.36
C ALA A 148 4.81 8.24 0.07
N GLU A 149 4.86 7.65 -1.13
CA GLU A 149 5.90 6.69 -1.50
C GLU A 149 7.34 7.24 -1.45
N ALA A 150 7.54 8.56 -1.54
CA ALA A 150 8.87 9.15 -1.35
C ALA A 150 9.37 8.94 0.09
N ALA A 151 8.46 8.97 1.07
CA ALA A 151 8.73 8.80 2.49
C ALA A 151 8.60 7.35 2.97
N HIS A 152 7.55 6.64 2.54
CA HIS A 152 7.22 5.31 3.03
C HIS A 152 6.46 4.48 2.00
N VAL A 153 6.75 3.18 1.96
CA VAL A 153 6.05 2.20 1.10
C VAL A 153 5.63 1.03 1.96
N MET A 154 4.44 0.49 1.74
CA MET A 154 3.93 -0.66 2.48
C MET A 154 3.19 -1.64 1.57
N PRO A 155 3.17 -2.94 1.91
CA PRO A 155 2.28 -3.92 1.31
C PRO A 155 0.82 -3.45 1.30
N PRO A 156 0.02 -3.82 0.28
CA PRO A 156 -1.36 -3.37 0.11
C PRO A 156 -2.34 -4.11 1.03
N ILE A 157 -2.06 -4.13 2.34
CA ILE A 157 -2.91 -4.74 3.36
C ILE A 157 -3.78 -3.64 3.96
N GLY A 158 -5.11 -3.82 3.93
CA GLY A 158 -6.07 -2.91 4.59
C GLY A 158 -6.07 -1.47 4.05
N ALA A 159 -5.73 -1.28 2.77
CA ALA A 159 -5.72 0.02 2.08
C ALA A 159 -4.95 1.15 2.82
N GLN A 160 -3.89 0.81 3.56
CA GLN A 160 -3.19 1.76 4.42
C GLN A 160 -2.35 2.80 3.68
N GLY A 161 -1.81 2.48 2.49
CA GLY A 161 -0.87 3.36 1.78
C GLY A 161 -1.45 4.72 1.39
N LEU A 162 -2.66 4.73 0.81
CA LEU A 162 -3.33 5.98 0.43
C LEU A 162 -3.71 6.80 1.68
N ASN A 163 -4.26 6.15 2.71
CA ASN A 163 -4.65 6.82 3.94
C ASN A 163 -3.45 7.50 4.63
N MET A 164 -2.29 6.82 4.69
CA MET A 164 -1.07 7.44 5.21
C MET A 164 -0.61 8.64 4.39
N SER A 165 -0.70 8.54 3.06
CA SER A 165 -0.34 9.64 2.15
C SER A 165 -1.25 10.86 2.36
N LEU A 166 -2.56 10.64 2.55
CA LEU A 166 -3.51 11.70 2.86
C LEU A 166 -3.22 12.35 4.23
N THR A 167 -2.85 11.55 5.23
CA THR A 167 -2.44 12.08 6.53
C THR A 167 -1.18 12.92 6.42
N ASP A 168 -0.21 12.54 5.58
CA ASP A 168 1.00 13.35 5.35
C ASP A 168 0.64 14.73 4.78
N ILE A 169 -0.26 14.78 3.80
CA ILE A 169 -0.75 16.03 3.18
C ILE A 169 -1.49 16.87 4.21
N GLN A 170 -2.43 16.27 4.95
CA GLN A 170 -3.21 16.97 5.97
C GLN A 170 -2.30 17.61 7.02
N THR A 171 -1.33 16.87 7.55
CA THR A 171 -0.38 17.41 8.55
C THR A 171 0.46 18.56 7.99
N LEU A 172 0.89 18.51 6.72
CA LEU A 172 1.61 19.64 6.11
C LEU A 172 0.72 20.88 5.95
N VAL A 173 -0.55 20.70 5.56
CA VAL A 173 -1.51 21.81 5.42
C VAL A 173 -1.75 22.46 6.78
N GLU A 174 -2.07 21.68 7.81
CA GLU A 174 -2.30 22.18 9.17
C GLU A 174 -1.08 22.96 9.71
N LEU A 175 0.12 22.41 9.55
CA LEU A 175 1.35 23.08 10.00
C LEU A 175 1.70 24.33 9.18
N SER A 176 1.17 24.47 7.96
CA SER A 176 1.39 25.67 7.14
C SER A 176 0.57 26.87 7.62
N ASP A 177 -0.50 26.63 8.39
CA ASP A 177 -1.27 27.68 9.05
C ASP A 177 -0.60 28.15 10.36
N GLU A 178 0.20 27.28 10.99
CA GLU A 178 0.85 27.54 12.29
C GLU A 178 2.27 28.11 12.17
N HIS A 179 2.95 27.89 11.06
CA HIS A 179 4.36 28.21 10.87
C HIS A 179 4.63 28.83 9.49
N GLU A 180 5.76 29.55 9.36
CA GLU A 180 6.21 30.00 8.05
C GLU A 180 6.47 28.80 7.13
N LEU A 181 5.95 28.85 5.90
CA LEU A 181 5.98 27.75 4.95
C LEU A 181 7.42 27.31 4.62
N GLY A 182 7.74 26.05 4.92
CA GLY A 182 9.07 25.48 4.67
C GLY A 182 10.15 25.94 5.65
N SER A 183 9.79 26.60 6.74
CA SER A 183 10.69 26.89 7.86
C SER A 183 11.18 25.62 8.55
N GLU A 184 12.33 25.72 9.23
CA GLU A 184 12.87 24.62 10.03
C GLU A 184 11.90 24.17 11.12
N GLN A 185 11.17 25.12 11.73
CA GLN A 185 10.16 24.85 12.75
C GLN A 185 9.02 24.00 12.19
N MET A 186 8.46 24.40 11.04
CA MET A 186 7.39 23.65 10.35
C MET A 186 7.85 22.23 10.02
N LEU A 187 9.03 22.09 9.42
CA LEU A 187 9.55 20.80 8.97
C LEU A 187 9.93 19.88 10.14
N THR A 188 10.42 20.44 11.24
CA THR A 188 10.66 19.70 12.48
C THR A 188 9.36 19.22 13.11
N ALA A 189 8.32 20.06 13.12
CA ALA A 189 7.00 19.68 13.60
C ALA A 189 6.39 18.56 12.75
N TYR A 190 6.50 18.66 11.42
CA TYR A 190 6.05 17.63 10.49
C TYR A 190 6.76 16.29 10.72
N GLU A 191 8.10 16.28 10.79
CA GLU A 191 8.84 15.03 11.02
C GLU A 191 8.44 14.40 12.37
N ARG A 192 8.29 15.19 13.44
CA ARG A 192 7.86 14.67 14.75
C ARG A 192 6.46 14.06 14.70
N ALA A 193 5.52 14.72 14.03
CA ALA A 193 4.14 14.26 13.92
C ALA A 193 4.03 12.95 13.12
N ARG A 194 4.79 12.82 12.03
CA ARG A 194 4.65 11.69 11.09
C ARG A 194 5.60 10.53 11.36
N LYS A 195 6.83 10.76 11.80
CA LYS A 195 7.88 9.70 11.89
C LYS A 195 7.49 8.53 12.79
N THR A 196 6.84 8.82 13.91
CA THR A 196 6.36 7.80 14.84
C THR A 196 5.18 7.01 14.26
N ASP A 197 4.18 7.70 13.69
CA ASP A 197 3.02 7.05 13.05
C ASP A 197 3.47 6.14 11.89
N VAL A 198 4.33 6.65 11.01
CA VAL A 198 4.91 5.88 9.89
C VAL A 198 5.63 4.64 10.40
N SER A 199 6.44 4.78 11.45
CA SER A 199 7.20 3.65 11.99
C SER A 199 6.30 2.58 12.62
N ILE A 200 5.27 2.98 13.38
CA ILE A 200 4.32 2.05 14.01
C ILE A 200 3.55 1.27 12.94
N ARG A 201 3.01 1.97 11.93
CA ARG A 201 2.23 1.34 10.85
C ARG A 201 3.06 0.37 10.03
N LEU A 202 4.28 0.75 9.65
CA LEU A 202 5.17 -0.14 8.91
C LEU A 202 5.56 -1.39 9.71
N GLN A 203 5.78 -1.27 11.02
CA GLN A 203 6.03 -2.43 11.88
C GLN A 203 4.80 -3.35 11.99
N GLY A 204 3.60 -2.77 12.11
CA GLY A 204 2.35 -3.52 12.13
C GLY A 204 2.13 -4.30 10.82
N VAL A 205 2.35 -3.66 9.67
CA VAL A 205 2.22 -4.30 8.36
C VAL A 205 3.31 -5.36 8.12
N ASP A 206 4.56 -5.13 8.52
CA ASP A 206 5.63 -6.15 8.42
C ASP A 206 5.27 -7.41 9.23
N LEU A 207 4.76 -7.24 10.47
CA LEU A 207 4.33 -8.34 11.31
C LEU A 207 3.17 -9.11 10.69
N LEU A 208 2.14 -8.40 10.22
CA LEU A 208 0.97 -9.03 9.58
C LEU A 208 1.36 -9.76 8.30
N ASN A 209 2.20 -9.15 7.46
CA ASN A 209 2.62 -9.75 6.22
C ASN A 209 3.44 -11.02 6.46
N ARG A 210 4.40 -10.98 7.39
CA ARG A 210 5.16 -12.17 7.81
C ARG A 210 4.26 -13.26 8.39
N ALA A 211 3.29 -12.89 9.23
CA ALA A 211 2.32 -13.84 9.77
C ALA A 211 1.43 -14.47 8.68
N SER A 212 1.16 -13.74 7.59
CA SER A 212 0.40 -14.24 6.43
C SER A 212 1.18 -15.27 5.61
N LEU A 213 2.51 -15.14 5.57
CA LEU A 213 3.42 -16.01 4.84
C LEU A 213 3.70 -17.33 5.56
N THR A 214 3.61 -17.35 6.89
CA THR A 214 3.98 -18.53 7.67
C THR A 214 3.00 -19.68 7.45
N ALA A 215 3.51 -20.79 6.89
CA ALA A 215 2.76 -22.02 6.65
C ALA A 215 2.65 -22.93 7.90
N ASP A 216 3.20 -22.53 9.05
CA ASP A 216 3.15 -23.32 10.27
C ASP A 216 1.70 -23.47 10.76
N PRO A 217 1.15 -24.70 10.82
CA PRO A 217 -0.20 -24.97 11.28
C PRO A 217 -0.51 -24.40 12.68
N LYS A 218 0.48 -24.34 13.58
CA LYS A 218 0.30 -23.81 14.94
C LYS A 218 0.11 -22.29 14.95
N LEU A 219 0.86 -21.59 14.11
CA LEU A 219 0.72 -20.14 13.93
C LEU A 219 -0.54 -19.77 13.15
N ARG A 220 -1.04 -20.65 12.28
CA ARG A 220 -2.35 -20.50 11.62
C ARG A 220 -3.52 -20.54 12.63
N VAL A 221 -3.46 -21.44 13.62
CA VAL A 221 -4.45 -21.50 14.71
C VAL A 221 -4.35 -20.26 15.60
N LEU A 222 -3.15 -19.79 15.91
CA LEU A 222 -2.94 -18.56 16.67
C LEU A 222 -3.49 -17.33 15.92
N ARG A 223 -3.26 -17.26 14.60
CA ARG A 223 -3.81 -16.21 13.73
C ARG A 223 -5.34 -16.22 13.72
N LEU A 224 -5.96 -17.39 13.58
CA LEU A 224 -7.42 -17.53 13.63
C LEU A 224 -8.00 -17.13 14.99
N LYS A 225 -7.37 -17.54 16.09
CA LYS A 225 -7.77 -17.13 17.44
C LYS A 225 -7.59 -15.62 17.67
N GLY A 226 -6.51 -15.04 17.16
CA GLY A 226 -6.26 -13.60 17.21
C GLY A 226 -7.29 -12.79 16.43
N LEU A 227 -7.63 -13.20 15.20
CA LEU A 227 -8.69 -12.59 14.40
C LEU A 227 -10.07 -12.75 15.07
N GLN A 228 -10.38 -13.92 15.63
CA GLN A 228 -11.63 -14.14 16.36
C GLN A 228 -11.73 -13.28 17.63
N PHE A 229 -10.62 -13.10 18.36
CA PHE A 229 -10.58 -12.22 19.53
C PHE A 229 -10.76 -10.74 19.16
N LEU A 230 -10.13 -10.30 18.06
CA LEU A 230 -10.30 -8.95 17.51
C LEU A 230 -11.74 -8.69 17.04
N HIS A 231 -12.39 -9.70 16.43
CA HIS A 231 -13.79 -9.61 16.04
C HIS A 231 -14.75 -9.72 17.25
N GLY A 232 -14.40 -10.46 18.30
CA GLY A 232 -15.23 -10.67 19.49
C GLY A 232 -15.26 -9.51 20.48
N SER A 233 -14.29 -8.58 20.44
CA SER A 233 -14.17 -7.47 21.39
C SER A 233 -14.21 -6.11 20.69
N ILE A 234 -15.19 -5.27 21.03
CA ILE A 234 -15.34 -3.90 20.50
C ILE A 234 -14.11 -3.04 20.84
N THR A 235 -13.53 -3.22 22.03
CA THR A 235 -12.32 -2.49 22.45
C THR A 235 -11.10 -2.93 21.65
N ALA A 236 -10.95 -4.23 21.40
CA ALA A 236 -9.86 -4.75 20.59
C ALA A 236 -9.99 -4.32 19.12
N ARG A 237 -11.22 -4.28 18.59
CA ARG A 237 -11.54 -3.72 17.27
C ARG A 237 -11.19 -2.24 17.16
N LYS A 238 -11.56 -1.42 18.16
CA LYS A 238 -11.20 0.01 18.21
C LYS A 238 -9.70 0.22 18.32
N LEU A 239 -8.97 -0.61 19.06
CA LEU A 239 -7.51 -0.54 19.17
C LEU A 239 -6.84 -0.93 17.84
N ALA A 240 -7.33 -1.98 17.18
CA ALA A 240 -6.87 -2.38 15.85
C ALA A 240 -7.14 -1.30 14.81
N MET A 241 -8.33 -0.70 14.79
CA MET A 241 -8.66 0.44 13.92
C MET A 241 -7.74 1.64 14.17
N ARG A 242 -7.48 2.00 15.43
CA ARG A 242 -6.54 3.07 15.79
C ARG A 242 -5.09 2.77 15.42
N ALA A 243 -4.70 1.50 15.38
CA ALA A 243 -3.39 1.05 14.92
C ALA A 243 -3.31 0.87 13.39
N GLY A 244 -4.37 1.20 12.63
CA GLY A 244 -4.41 1.03 11.17
C GLY A 244 -4.66 -0.40 10.70
N LEU A 245 -5.19 -1.27 11.56
CA LEU A 245 -5.41 -2.69 11.32
C LEU A 245 -6.89 -3.06 11.13
N GLY A 246 -7.76 -2.09 10.85
CA GLY A 246 -9.18 -2.34 10.58
C GLY A 246 -9.80 -1.25 9.72
N SER A 247 -10.61 -1.68 8.74
CA SER A 247 -11.66 -0.90 8.08
C SER A 247 -12.89 -0.80 8.96
#